data_AF-A0A482USH4-F1
#
_entry.id   AF-A0A482USH4-F1
#
_cell.length_a   1.000
_cell.length_b   1.000
_cell.length_c   1.000
_cell.angle_alpha   90.00
_cell.angle_beta   90.00
_cell.angle_gamma   90.00
#
_symmetry.space_group_name_H-M   'P 1'
#
loop_
_entity.id
_entity.type
_entity.pdbx_description
1 polymer ?
#
loop_
_entity_poly.entity_id
_entity_poly.type
_entity_poly.pdbx_seq_one_letter_code
_entity_poly.pdbx_strand_id
1 'polypeptide(L)'
;MATKDGKMGTSKPYTFTEKLTLVWFILDAFTHLSIELGYVVLALGETANKSDTYLGHIWREYGRADARWAVRDSTVVSIEIATVAMGVLCLFLIYGTIYRYINIFLCL
;
A
#
# COMPACT_ATOMS: atom_id res chain seq x y z
N MET A 1 -11.29 -31.12 32.37
CA MET A 1 -9.99 -31.37 31.71
C MET A 1 -10.18 -32.54 30.76
N ALA A 2 -10.40 -32.25 29.47
CA ALA A 2 -10.42 -33.24 28.39
C ALA A 2 -10.12 -32.48 27.08
N THR A 3 -9.03 -32.86 26.45
CA THR A 3 -8.44 -32.30 25.24
C THR A 3 -9.36 -32.52 24.05
N LYS A 4 -9.67 -31.46 23.30
CA LYS A 4 -10.17 -31.61 21.93
C LYS A 4 -9.01 -31.31 21.00
N ASP A 5 -8.41 -32.39 20.54
CA ASP A 5 -7.34 -32.39 19.54
C ASP A 5 -7.84 -31.67 18.29
N GLY A 6 -7.49 -30.39 18.20
CA GLY A 6 -7.70 -29.55 17.04
C GLY A 6 -6.81 -30.05 15.92
N LYS A 7 -7.30 -31.04 15.17
CA LYS A 7 -6.68 -31.47 13.91
C LYS A 7 -6.60 -30.26 13.00
N MET A 8 -5.44 -29.64 12.98
CA MET A 8 -5.06 -28.60 12.04
C MET A 8 -5.05 -29.25 10.66
N GLY A 9 -6.18 -29.17 9.97
CA GLY A 9 -6.33 -29.71 8.62
C GLY A 9 -5.18 -29.19 7.77
N THR A 10 -4.47 -30.10 7.11
CA THR A 10 -3.34 -29.79 6.23
C THR A 10 -3.81 -28.77 5.19
N SER A 11 -3.40 -27.51 5.33
CA SER A 11 -3.77 -26.46 4.41
C SER A 11 -3.21 -26.78 3.03
N LYS A 12 -4.03 -26.62 1.98
CA LYS A 12 -3.58 -26.79 0.59
C LYS A 12 -2.36 -25.88 0.39
N PRO A 13 -1.25 -26.37 -0.21
CA PRO A 13 -0.09 -25.51 -0.48
C PRO A 13 -0.51 -24.38 -1.42
N TYR A 14 0.03 -23.18 -1.18
CA TYR A 14 -0.21 -22.05 -2.08
C TYR A 14 0.36 -22.34 -3.47
N THR A 15 -0.47 -22.09 -4.48
CA THR A 15 -0.11 -22.09 -5.90
C THR A 15 0.91 -20.99 -6.16
N PHE A 16 1.74 -21.15 -7.20
CA PHE A 16 2.70 -20.12 -7.59
C PHE A 16 2.04 -18.75 -7.80
N THR A 17 0.87 -18.72 -8.46
CA THR A 17 0.07 -17.52 -8.65
C THR A 17 -0.33 -16.87 -7.33
N GLU A 18 -0.82 -17.64 -6.36
CA GLU A 18 -1.21 -17.12 -5.04
C GLU A 18 0.00 -16.49 -4.31
N LYS A 19 1.18 -17.11 -4.40
CA LYS A 19 2.41 -16.56 -3.82
C LYS A 19 2.83 -15.26 -4.51
N LEU A 20 2.80 -15.22 -5.84
CA LEU A 20 3.17 -14.03 -6.59
C LEU A 20 2.21 -12.86 -6.30
N THR A 21 0.91 -13.14 -6.25
CA THR A 21 -0.10 -12.14 -5.90
C THR A 21 0.07 -11.63 -4.47
N LEU A 22 0.38 -12.50 -3.50
CA LEU A 22 0.68 -12.05 -2.13
C LEU A 22 1.89 -11.11 -2.10
N VAL A 23 2.97 -11.45 -2.82
CA VAL A 23 4.15 -10.58 -2.93
C VAL A 23 3.76 -9.24 -3.58
N TRP A 24 2.96 -9.28 -4.64
CA TRP A 24 2.47 -8.08 -5.33
C TRP A 24 1.70 -7.16 -4.38
N PHE A 25 0.67 -7.67 -3.69
CA PHE A 25 -0.13 -6.86 -2.77
C PHE A 25 0.67 -6.35 -1.57
N ILE A 26 1.70 -7.09 -1.11
CA ILE A 26 2.57 -6.62 -0.03
C ILE A 26 3.40 -5.42 -0.50
N LEU A 27 3.98 -5.50 -1.70
CA LEU A 27 4.73 -4.39 -2.29
C LEU A 27 3.84 -3.17 -2.51
N ASP A 28 2.65 -3.38 -3.03
CA ASP A 28 1.64 -2.35 -3.31
C ASP A 28 1.15 -1.65 -2.03
N ALA A 29 0.78 -2.43 -0.99
CA ALA A 29 0.44 -1.88 0.31
C ALA A 29 1.61 -1.11 0.93
N PHE A 30 2.84 -1.59 0.76
CA PHE A 30 4.02 -0.89 1.23
C PHE A 30 4.20 0.46 0.53
N THR A 31 4.10 0.53 -0.80
CA THR A 31 4.27 1.78 -1.55
C THR A 31 3.18 2.80 -1.22
N HIS A 32 1.91 2.38 -1.24
CA HIS A 32 0.77 3.26 -0.95
C HIS A 32 0.79 3.80 0.49
N LEU A 33 1.15 2.96 1.47
CA LEU A 33 1.10 3.36 2.88
C LEU A 33 2.40 4.02 3.39
N SER A 34 3.52 3.89 2.69
CA SER A 34 4.78 4.54 3.09
C SER A 34 5.09 5.78 2.27
N ILE A 35 5.19 5.65 0.94
CA ILE A 35 5.65 6.70 0.04
C ILE A 35 4.51 7.70 -0.22
N GLU A 36 3.36 7.21 -0.68
CA GLU A 36 2.22 8.05 -1.07
C GLU A 36 1.51 8.67 0.15
N LEU A 37 1.27 7.88 1.21
CA LEU A 37 0.81 8.44 2.48
C LEU A 37 1.80 9.49 3.02
N GLY A 38 3.11 9.22 2.89
CA GLY A 38 4.16 10.18 3.24
C GLY A 38 4.06 11.48 2.45
N TYR A 39 3.74 11.41 1.16
CA TYR A 39 3.45 12.57 0.32
C TYR A 39 2.21 13.33 0.77
N VAL A 40 1.10 12.64 1.02
CA VAL A 40 -0.15 13.26 1.48
C VAL A 40 0.06 13.99 2.80
N VAL A 41 0.75 13.39 3.76
CA VAL A 41 1.08 14.03 5.05
C VAL A 41 1.95 15.27 4.83
N LEU A 42 2.97 15.17 3.98
CA LEU A 42 3.84 16.29 3.63
C LEU A 42 3.04 17.43 2.97
N ALA A 43 2.16 17.12 2.04
CA ALA A 43 1.34 18.07 1.30
C ALA A 43 0.26 18.73 2.18
N LEU A 44 -0.27 18.02 3.18
CA LEU A 44 -1.25 18.60 4.12
C LEU A 44 -0.61 19.60 5.09
N GLY A 45 0.65 19.40 5.46
CA GLY A 45 1.40 20.32 6.34
C GLY A 45 2.09 21.44 5.56
N GLU A 46 3.09 21.09 4.76
CA GLU A 46 3.92 22.02 4.00
C GLU A 46 3.92 21.67 2.51
N THR A 47 5.02 21.93 1.81
CA THR A 47 5.21 21.58 0.40
C THR A 47 6.60 20.98 0.26
N ALA A 48 6.79 20.04 -0.68
CA ALA A 48 8.08 19.39 -0.88
C ALA A 48 9.24 20.37 -1.10
N ASN A 49 8.98 21.51 -1.74
CA ASN A 49 9.97 22.57 -1.94
C ASN A 49 10.41 23.31 -0.67
N LYS A 50 9.60 23.30 0.40
CA LYS A 50 9.83 24.05 1.64
C LYS A 50 10.23 23.17 2.81
N SER A 51 10.11 21.85 2.66
CA SER A 51 10.38 20.91 3.73
C SER A 51 11.81 20.39 3.65
N ASP A 52 12.54 20.49 4.77
CA ASP A 52 13.88 19.92 4.96
C ASP A 52 13.83 18.49 5.53
N THR A 53 12.69 17.82 5.41
CA THR A 53 12.54 16.42 5.84
C THR A 53 13.07 15.46 4.78
N TYR A 54 13.41 14.23 5.17
CA TYR A 54 13.87 13.19 4.22
C TYR A 54 12.85 12.95 3.09
N LEU A 55 11.56 12.88 3.42
CA LEU A 55 10.49 12.77 2.42
C LEU A 55 10.38 14.04 1.56
N GLY A 56 10.58 15.23 2.15
CA GLY A 56 10.66 16.49 1.41
C GLY A 56 11.74 16.48 0.33
N HIS A 57 12.94 16.00 0.64
CA HIS A 57 14.02 15.87 -0.34
C HIS A 57 13.70 14.88 -1.47
N ILE A 58 13.12 13.72 -1.14
CA ILE A 58 12.71 12.72 -2.15
C ILE A 58 11.69 13.33 -3.10
N TRP A 59 10.62 13.93 -2.56
CA TRP A 59 9.55 14.49 -3.38
C TRP A 59 9.96 15.74 -4.14
N ARG A 60 10.92 16.50 -3.61
CA ARG A 60 11.53 17.62 -4.33
C ARG A 60 12.37 17.14 -5.52
N GLU A 61 13.16 16.09 -5.35
CA GLU A 61 13.93 15.50 -6.45
C GLU A 61 13.00 14.89 -7.50
N TYR A 62 11.95 14.18 -7.08
CA TYR A 62 10.90 13.69 -7.97
C TYR A 62 10.17 14.84 -8.69
N GLY A 63 9.93 15.94 -7.96
CA GLY A 63 9.35 17.18 -8.47
C GLY A 63 10.16 17.84 -9.60
N ARG A 64 11.45 17.51 -9.77
CA ARG A 64 12.23 17.97 -10.93
C ARG A 64 11.83 17.26 -12.22
N ALA A 65 11.33 16.03 -12.13
CA ALA A 65 10.78 15.29 -13.27
C ALA A 65 9.32 15.67 -13.54
N ASP A 66 8.53 15.91 -12.49
CA ASP A 66 7.15 16.41 -12.60
C ASP A 66 6.89 17.51 -11.55
N ALA A 67 6.85 18.76 -12.00
CA ALA A 67 6.73 19.93 -11.14
C ALA A 67 5.46 19.94 -10.26
N ARG A 68 4.41 19.17 -10.62
CA ARG A 68 3.17 19.09 -9.84
C ARG A 68 3.37 18.44 -8.48
N TRP A 69 4.41 17.62 -8.31
CA TRP A 69 4.77 16.99 -7.04
C TRP A 69 5.61 17.91 -6.14
N ALA A 70 6.24 18.93 -6.72
CA ALA A 70 7.00 19.93 -5.97
C ALA A 70 6.08 20.95 -5.27
N VAL A 71 4.85 21.08 -5.77
CA VAL A 71 3.79 21.98 -5.27
C VAL A 71 2.61 21.16 -4.76
N ARG A 72 1.70 21.80 -4.01
CA ARG A 72 0.48 21.15 -3.54
C ARG A 72 -0.62 21.18 -4.60
N ASP A 73 -0.41 20.46 -5.69
CA ASP A 73 -1.43 20.33 -6.74
C ASP A 73 -2.63 19.51 -6.23
N SER A 74 -3.84 20.05 -6.37
CA SER A 74 -5.05 19.42 -5.82
C SER A 74 -5.42 18.13 -6.54
N THR A 75 -5.12 18.01 -7.83
CA THR A 75 -5.36 16.78 -8.60
C THR A 75 -4.43 15.68 -8.13
N VAL A 76 -3.13 15.96 -7.99
CA VAL A 76 -2.17 14.98 -7.46
C VAL A 76 -2.57 14.55 -6.05
N VAL A 77 -2.81 15.48 -5.13
CA VAL A 77 -3.22 15.14 -3.75
C VAL A 77 -4.51 14.31 -3.72
N SER A 78 -5.47 14.59 -4.60
CA SER A 78 -6.72 13.80 -4.65
C SER A 78 -6.52 12.36 -5.08
N ILE A 79 -5.63 12.12 -6.05
CA ILE A 79 -5.30 10.77 -6.53
C ILE A 79 -4.55 10.02 -5.44
N GLU A 80 -3.59 10.67 -4.78
CA GLU A 80 -2.77 10.05 -3.72
C GLU A 80 -3.62 9.66 -2.49
N ILE A 81 -4.66 10.43 -2.15
CA ILE A 81 -5.60 10.02 -1.10
C ILE A 81 -6.37 8.76 -1.52
N ALA A 82 -6.77 8.66 -2.79
CA ALA A 82 -7.47 7.48 -3.29
C ALA A 82 -6.55 6.25 -3.30
N THR A 83 -5.29 6.39 -3.70
CA THR A 83 -4.33 5.28 -3.72
C THR A 83 -3.90 4.85 -2.32
N VAL A 84 -3.80 5.76 -1.34
CA VAL A 84 -3.65 5.41 0.09
C VAL A 84 -4.80 4.52 0.56
N ALA A 85 -6.05 4.84 0.18
CA ALA A 85 -7.20 4.00 0.52
C ALA A 85 -7.13 2.62 -0.16
N MET A 86 -6.61 2.55 -1.39
CA MET A 86 -6.32 1.28 -2.08
C MET A 86 -5.24 0.49 -1.35
N GLY A 87 -4.19 1.12 -0.82
CA GLY A 87 -3.18 0.46 0.00
C GLY A 87 -3.76 -0.23 1.25
N VAL A 88 -4.74 0.40 1.92
CA VAL A 88 -5.48 -0.23 3.02
C VAL A 88 -6.30 -1.43 2.51
N LEU A 89 -6.94 -1.30 1.35
CA LEU A 89 -7.67 -2.41 0.73
C LEU A 89 -6.73 -3.58 0.40
N CYS A 90 -5.51 -3.32 -0.05
CA CYS A 90 -4.49 -4.34 -0.30
C CYS A 90 -4.13 -5.13 0.97
N LEU A 91 -4.05 -4.49 2.14
CA LEU A 91 -3.91 -5.19 3.42
C LEU A 91 -5.10 -6.11 3.73
N PHE A 92 -6.32 -5.66 3.45
CA PHE A 92 -7.52 -6.49 3.60
C PHE A 92 -7.51 -7.69 2.63
N LEU A 93 -7.03 -7.52 1.40
CA LEU A 93 -6.90 -8.60 0.42
C LEU A 93 -5.82 -9.62 0.81
N ILE A 94 -4.70 -9.18 1.36
CA ILE A 94 -3.66 -10.06 1.92
C ILE A 94 -4.26 -10.89 3.06
N TYR A 95 -4.96 -10.25 3.99
CA TYR A 95 -5.65 -10.94 5.09
C TYR A 95 -6.66 -11.95 4.54
N GLY A 96 -7.57 -11.53 3.64
CA GLY A 96 -8.56 -12.41 3.02
C GLY A 96 -7.95 -13.61 2.28
N THR A 97 -6.79 -13.44 1.65
CA THR A 97 -6.06 -14.49 0.94
C THR A 97 -5.44 -15.50 1.92
N ILE A 98 -4.85 -15.04 3.03
CA ILE A 98 -4.29 -15.92 4.07
C ILE A 98 -5.38 -16.78 4.70
N TYR A 99 -6.55 -16.21 4.98
CA TYR A 99 -7.68 -16.91 5.59
C TYR A 99 -8.60 -17.61 4.57
N ARG A 100 -8.23 -17.63 3.28
CA ARG A 100 -8.97 -18.31 2.19
C ARG A 100 -10.41 -17.83 2.00
N TYR A 101 -10.73 -16.58 2.36
CA TYR A 101 -12.08 -16.00 2.22
C TYR A 101 -12.34 -15.37 0.85
N ILE A 102 -11.30 -15.01 0.09
CA ILE A 102 -11.42 -14.20 -1.13
C ILE A 102 -10.65 -14.85 -2.29
N ASN A 103 -11.30 -14.97 -3.46
CA ASN A 103 -10.63 -15.33 -4.71
C ASN A 103 -9.95 -14.09 -5.30
N ILE A 104 -8.68 -14.24 -5.68
CA ILE A 104 -7.68 -13.23 -6.09
C ILE A 104 -8.04 -12.39 -7.35
N PHE A 105 -9.28 -12.43 -7.85
CA PHE A 105 -9.64 -11.76 -9.10
C PHE A 105 -9.68 -10.22 -9.06
N LEU A 106 -9.46 -9.60 -7.90
CA LEU A 106 -9.34 -8.15 -7.75
C LEU A 106 -7.88 -7.71 -7.97
N CYS A 107 -7.39 -7.84 -9.19
CA CYS A 107 -6.18 -7.16 -9.64
C CYS A 107 -6.65 -5.99 -10.50
N LEU A 108 -6.79 -4.81 -9.90
CA LEU A 108 -7.19 -3.56 -10.54
C LEU A 108 -6.18 -2.49 -10.14
#